data_AF-S9W062-F1
#
_entry.id   AF-S9W062-F1
#
_cell.length_a   1.000
_cell.length_b   1.000
_cell.length_c   1.000
_cell.angle_alpha   90.00
_cell.angle_beta   90.00
_cell.angle_gamma   90.00
#
_symmetry.space_group_name_H-M   'P 1'
#
loop_
_entity.id
_entity.type
_entity.pdbx_description
1 polymer ?
#
loop_
_entity_poly.entity_id
_entity_poly.type
_entity_poly.pdbx_seq_one_letter_code
_entity_poly.pdbx_strand_id
1 'polypeptide(L)'
;MNEGGAFPWHYDNPSRPNKRRLTMAVYLTDEWREEVGGEIVLWPFLGQPVKVQPSYNTVVLFKSDATLHKVLPVQSAVQCTRYCFTVWFDGFMTNTDEDQYLKVSHLQTSAIPLLRRSPLQRTLSRAVYEEEYRTALRDCFGDGSVAYKISLHEHNVRLAELLKNEKVRQFVDELKLYREDLCNTE
;
A
#
# COMPACT_ATOMS: atom_id res chain seq x y z
N MET A 1 -9.12 7.26 18.42
CA MET A 1 -9.42 7.76 17.05
C MET A 1 -8.10 8.06 16.36
N ASN A 2 -8.09 8.24 15.04
CA ASN A 2 -6.89 8.42 14.22
C ASN A 2 -6.19 9.78 14.45
N GLU A 3 -5.76 10.05 15.69
CA GLU A 3 -5.27 11.35 16.16
C GLU A 3 -3.83 11.65 15.70
N GLY A 4 -3.12 10.66 15.14
CA GLY A 4 -1.73 10.78 14.68
C GLY A 4 -1.50 10.56 13.18
N GLY A 5 -2.56 10.45 12.37
CA GLY A 5 -2.44 10.32 10.91
C GLY A 5 -1.99 8.94 10.42
N ALA A 6 -2.60 7.87 10.93
CA ALA A 6 -2.52 6.52 10.39
C ALA A 6 -3.28 6.41 9.05
N PHE A 7 -2.73 5.66 8.11
CA PHE A 7 -3.37 5.43 6.81
C PHE A 7 -3.27 3.94 6.45
N PRO A 8 -4.37 3.29 6.06
CA PRO A 8 -4.32 1.89 5.64
C PRO A 8 -3.54 1.73 4.33
N TRP A 9 -3.29 0.49 3.90
CA TRP A 9 -2.59 0.21 2.65
C TRP A 9 -3.25 0.90 1.44
N HIS A 10 -2.47 1.69 0.70
CA HIS A 10 -2.93 2.41 -0.48
C HIS A 10 -1.77 2.74 -1.44
N TYR A 11 -2.15 3.29 -2.60
CA TYR A 11 -1.25 3.96 -3.52
C TYR A 11 -1.66 5.43 -3.57
N ASP A 12 -0.70 6.34 -3.61
CA ASP A 12 -0.98 7.77 -3.71
C ASP A 12 -1.61 8.17 -5.05
N ASN A 13 -1.35 7.36 -6.07
CA ASN A 13 -2.06 7.36 -7.34
C ASN A 13 -2.73 5.99 -7.54
N PRO A 14 -4.02 5.84 -7.16
CA PRO A 14 -4.73 4.57 -7.30
C PRO A 14 -5.22 4.31 -8.73
N SER A 15 -5.64 5.34 -9.48
CA SER A 15 -6.13 5.25 -10.86
C SER A 15 -6.41 6.66 -11.46
N ARG A 16 -7.03 6.73 -12.65
CA ARG A 16 -7.48 8.01 -13.25
C ARG A 16 -8.54 8.67 -12.34
N PRO A 17 -8.59 10.01 -12.24
CA PRO A 17 -7.83 11.00 -13.01
C PRO A 17 -6.52 11.47 -12.32
N ASN A 18 -6.07 10.78 -11.27
CA ASN A 18 -4.90 11.18 -10.49
C ASN A 18 -3.62 11.17 -11.36
N LYS A 19 -2.78 12.20 -11.22
CA LYS A 19 -1.56 12.38 -12.04
C LYS A 19 -0.26 12.22 -11.26
N ARG A 20 -0.33 11.94 -9.95
CA ARG A 20 0.84 11.85 -9.08
C ARG A 20 1.75 10.72 -9.56
N ARG A 21 3.03 11.02 -9.75
CA ARG A 21 4.05 10.08 -10.18
C ARG A 21 5.08 9.80 -9.10
N LEU A 22 5.47 10.84 -8.37
CA LEU A 22 6.43 10.76 -7.28
C LEU A 22 5.82 11.38 -6.03
N THR A 23 5.94 10.66 -4.92
CA THR A 23 5.62 11.16 -3.59
C THR A 23 6.92 11.44 -2.86
N MET A 24 7.00 12.61 -2.23
CA MET A 24 8.05 12.98 -1.28
C MET A 24 7.43 13.27 0.08
N ALA A 25 7.69 12.42 1.07
CA ALA A 25 7.33 12.69 2.46
C ALA A 25 8.55 13.21 3.21
N VAL A 26 8.39 14.31 3.94
CA VAL A 26 9.45 14.93 4.76
C VAL A 26 9.00 14.97 6.22
N TYR A 27 9.85 14.47 7.11
CA TYR A 27 9.56 14.34 8.53
C TYR A 27 10.28 15.40 9.37
N LEU A 28 9.54 15.98 10.31
CA LEU A 28 9.93 17.20 11.03
C LEU A 28 9.88 17.07 12.55
N THR A 29 9.63 15.87 13.09
CA THR A 29 9.62 15.65 14.55
C THR A 29 10.98 15.15 15.02
N ASP A 30 11.61 15.92 15.91
CA ASP A 30 12.88 15.56 16.55
C ASP A 30 12.71 14.44 17.59
N GLU A 31 13.81 13.76 17.90
CA GLU A 31 13.90 12.70 18.90
C GLU A 31 12.83 11.59 18.74
N TRP A 32 12.53 11.20 17.50
CA TRP A 32 11.56 10.12 17.24
C TRP A 32 12.07 8.78 17.79
N ARG A 33 11.20 8.06 18.51
CA ARG A 33 11.51 6.75 19.10
C ARG A 33 10.58 5.68 18.53
N GLU A 34 11.07 4.44 18.48
CA GLU A 34 10.36 3.34 17.82
C GLU A 34 9.00 3.03 18.48
N GLU A 35 8.91 3.14 19.80
CA GLU A 35 7.69 2.90 20.56
C GLU A 35 6.55 3.90 20.27
N VAL A 36 6.84 5.03 19.62
CA VAL A 36 5.84 6.03 19.25
C VAL A 36 4.97 5.55 18.09
N GLY A 37 5.50 4.69 17.21
CA GLY A 37 4.83 4.29 15.97
C GLY A 37 4.98 5.33 14.86
N GLY A 38 3.94 5.51 14.03
CA GLY A 38 3.91 6.55 12.98
C GLY A 38 4.77 6.28 11.74
N GLU A 39 5.40 5.11 11.64
CA GLU A 39 6.27 4.74 10.53
C GLU A 39 5.50 4.63 9.23
N ILE A 40 6.13 5.06 8.13
CA ILE A 40 5.68 4.68 6.81
C ILE A 40 6.21 3.28 6.51
N VAL A 41 5.33 2.39 6.08
CA VAL A 41 5.69 1.06 5.61
C VAL A 41 5.47 1.02 4.12
N LEU A 42 6.53 0.83 3.36
CA LEU A 42 6.52 0.67 1.91
C LEU A 42 6.57 -0.82 1.59
N TRP A 43 5.73 -1.28 0.68
CA TRP A 43 5.69 -2.68 0.27
C TRP A 43 5.97 -2.81 -1.22
N PRO A 44 7.24 -3.04 -1.61
CA PRO A 44 7.57 -3.50 -2.96
C PRO A 44 6.76 -4.76 -3.30
N PHE A 45 6.08 -4.76 -4.43
CA PHE A 45 5.19 -5.86 -4.81
C PHE A 45 5.92 -7.22 -4.77
N LEU A 46 5.32 -8.20 -4.08
CA LEU A 46 5.86 -9.53 -3.76
C LEU A 46 7.23 -9.54 -3.07
N GLY A 47 7.70 -8.39 -2.56
CA GLY A 47 8.96 -8.30 -1.79
C GLY A 47 8.70 -8.16 -0.30
N GLN A 48 9.77 -7.90 0.45
CA GLN A 48 9.69 -7.60 1.87
C GLN A 48 9.25 -6.15 2.11
N PRO A 49 8.41 -5.89 3.12
CA PRO A 49 8.06 -4.53 3.50
C PRO A 49 9.28 -3.80 4.09
N VAL A 50 9.44 -2.54 3.70
CA VAL A 50 10.46 -1.63 4.22
C VAL A 50 9.79 -0.62 5.13
N LYS A 51 10.19 -0.61 6.41
CA LYS A 51 9.70 0.33 7.41
C LYS A 51 10.67 1.51 7.53
N VAL A 52 10.13 2.72 7.51
CA VAL A 52 10.92 3.95 7.72
C VAL A 52 10.31 4.77 8.85
N GLN A 53 11.11 5.01 9.88
CA GLN A 53 10.72 5.86 11.00
C GLN A 53 10.61 7.33 10.55
N PRO A 54 9.63 8.09 11.06
CA PRO A 54 9.45 9.49 10.70
C PRO A 54 10.38 10.42 11.49
N SER A 55 11.68 10.09 11.51
CA SER A 55 12.71 10.84 12.25
C SER A 55 12.99 12.19 11.60
N TYR A 56 13.37 13.19 12.40
CA TYR A 56 13.70 14.52 11.93
C TYR A 56 14.67 14.52 10.75
N ASN A 57 14.43 15.40 9.79
CA ASN A 57 15.24 15.57 8.59
C ASN A 57 15.34 14.31 7.70
N THR A 58 14.36 13.41 7.83
CA THR A 58 14.23 12.24 6.94
C THR A 58 13.32 12.58 5.76
N VAL A 59 13.78 12.25 4.56
CA VAL A 59 13.02 12.36 3.31
C VAL A 59 12.82 10.98 2.72
N VAL A 60 11.57 10.64 2.40
CA VAL A 60 11.20 9.39 1.73
C VAL A 60 10.61 9.69 0.37
N LEU A 61 11.24 9.15 -0.68
CA LEU A 61 10.82 9.29 -2.07
C LEU A 61 10.35 7.93 -2.61
N PHE A 62 9.15 7.88 -3.18
CA PHE A 62 8.62 6.65 -3.78
C PHE A 62 7.62 6.93 -4.90
N LYS A 63 7.42 5.93 -5.76
CA LYS A 63 6.50 6.03 -6.91
C LYS A 63 5.06 6.03 -6.40
N SER A 64 4.33 7.10 -6.67
CA SER A 64 2.94 7.24 -6.22
C SER A 64 2.01 6.15 -6.80
N ASP A 65 2.33 5.65 -7.99
CA ASP A 65 1.53 4.72 -8.78
C ASP A 65 1.99 3.25 -8.69
N ALA A 66 3.14 2.97 -8.08
CA ALA A 66 3.75 1.63 -8.07
C ALA A 66 4.39 1.25 -6.72
N THR A 67 4.04 1.96 -5.65
CA THR A 67 4.48 1.64 -4.29
C THR A 67 3.27 1.57 -3.35
N LEU A 68 2.90 0.34 -3.00
CA LEU A 68 1.92 0.08 -1.96
C LEU A 68 2.50 0.55 -0.63
N HIS A 69 1.76 1.34 0.14
CA HIS A 69 2.26 1.82 1.42
C HIS A 69 1.15 2.08 2.43
N LYS A 70 1.51 2.09 3.72
CA LYS A 70 0.64 2.47 4.84
C LYS A 70 1.41 3.34 5.82
N VAL A 71 0.70 4.00 6.73
CA VAL A 71 1.31 4.69 7.88
C VAL A 71 0.76 4.05 9.15
N LEU A 72 1.66 3.60 10.02
CA LEU A 72 1.28 2.98 11.29
C LEU A 72 0.66 4.02 12.23
N PRO A 73 -0.27 3.62 13.11
CA PRO A 73 -0.80 4.51 14.14
C PRO A 73 0.30 5.05 15.05
N VAL A 74 0.15 6.31 15.46
CA VAL A 74 0.91 6.86 16.58
C VAL A 74 0.26 6.37 17.88
N GLN A 75 1.07 5.87 18.81
CA GLN A 75 0.61 5.38 20.10
C GLN A 75 0.15 6.55 20.97
N SER A 76 -1.16 6.62 21.26
CA SER A 76 -1.77 7.73 22.01
C SER A 76 -1.27 7.86 23.45
N ALA A 77 -0.69 6.79 24.01
CA ALA A 77 -0.05 6.82 25.33
C ALA A 77 1.26 7.62 25.35
N VAL A 78 1.85 7.90 24.19
CA VAL A 78 3.09 8.67 24.08
C VAL A 78 2.77 10.11 23.68
N GLN A 79 3.14 11.07 24.53
CA GLN A 79 2.93 12.49 24.26
C GLN A 79 3.95 13.01 23.22
N CYS A 80 3.77 12.62 21.96
CA CYS A 80 4.60 13.00 20.83
C CYS A 80 3.72 13.31 19.62
N THR A 81 4.01 14.42 18.92
CA THR A 81 3.25 14.83 17.73
C THR A 81 4.06 14.58 16.47
N ARG A 82 3.45 13.87 15.51
CA ARG A 82 4.05 13.58 14.20
C ARG A 82 3.85 14.73 13.22
N TYR A 83 4.91 15.47 12.91
CA TYR A 83 4.89 16.49 11.88
C TYR A 83 5.50 15.95 10.59
N CYS A 84 4.74 16.06 9.50
CA CYS A 84 5.23 15.79 8.15
C CYS A 84 4.57 16.72 7.14
N PHE A 85 5.25 16.96 6.03
CA PHE A 85 4.60 17.45 4.82
C PHE A 85 4.89 16.51 3.66
N THR A 86 3.95 16.48 2.72
CA THR A 86 4.05 15.65 1.52
C THR A 86 4.00 16.55 0.30
N VAL A 87 4.95 16.35 -0.61
CA VAL A 87 4.94 16.95 -1.94
C VAL A 87 4.67 15.85 -2.94
N TRP A 88 3.69 16.07 -3.82
CA TRP A 88 3.43 15.20 -4.95
C TRP A 88 3.86 15.87 -6.24
N PHE A 89 4.60 15.14 -7.07
CA PHE A 89 4.98 15.57 -8.40
C PHE A 89 4.13 14.83 -9.42
N ASP A 90 3.37 15.59 -10.20
CA ASP A 90 2.55 15.04 -11.27
C ASP A 90 3.41 14.60 -12.47
N GLY A 91 3.03 13.51 -13.10
CA GLY A 91 3.61 13.01 -14.34
C GLY A 91 2.59 13.06 -15.48
N PHE A 92 3.04 13.54 -16.64
CA PHE A 92 2.23 13.59 -17.86
C PHE A 92 1.78 12.20 -18.34
N MET A 93 2.65 11.20 -18.18
CA MET A 93 2.43 9.82 -18.57
C MET A 93 2.21 8.96 -17.33
N THR A 94 1.08 9.20 -16.65
CA THR A 94 0.57 8.31 -15.59
C THR A 94 -0.74 7.71 -16.03
N ASN A 95 -1.06 6.52 -15.51
CA ASN A 95 -2.37 5.90 -15.75
C ASN A 95 -2.66 5.64 -17.24
N THR A 96 -1.66 5.19 -18.00
CA THR A 96 -1.85 4.69 -19.36
C THR A 96 -2.73 3.44 -19.35
N ASP A 97 -3.21 2.99 -20.51
CA ASP A 97 -4.01 1.77 -20.60
C ASP A 97 -3.21 0.54 -20.13
N GLU A 98 -1.90 0.51 -20.37
CA GLU A 98 -1.00 -0.56 -19.89
C GLU A 98 -0.86 -0.58 -18.36
N ASP A 99 -0.99 0.57 -17.71
CA ASP A 99 -0.91 0.73 -16.25
C ASP A 99 -2.19 0.31 -15.53
N GLN A 100 -3.30 0.15 -16.26
CA GLN A 100 -4.64 -0.03 -15.67
C GLN A 100 -5.32 -1.34 -16.06
N TYR A 101 -5.07 -1.84 -17.26
CA TYR A 101 -5.81 -2.99 -17.76
C TYR A 101 -4.99 -4.27 -17.63
N LEU A 102 -5.41 -5.13 -16.70
CA LEU A 102 -4.91 -6.49 -16.57
C LEU A 102 -5.43 -7.33 -17.75
N LYS A 103 -4.52 -7.73 -18.64
CA LYS A 103 -4.81 -8.57 -19.81
C LYS A 103 -4.58 -10.04 -19.47
N VAL A 104 -5.21 -10.94 -20.22
CA VAL A 104 -5.01 -12.39 -20.06
C VAL A 104 -3.54 -12.79 -20.20
N SER A 105 -2.77 -12.11 -21.05
CA SER A 105 -1.33 -12.32 -21.21
C SER A 105 -0.51 -12.04 -19.95
N HIS A 106 -1.04 -11.29 -18.98
CA HIS A 106 -0.38 -10.99 -17.72
C HIS A 106 -0.69 -12.03 -16.62
N LEU A 107 -1.62 -12.95 -16.84
CA LEU A 107 -2.06 -13.94 -15.85
C LEU A 107 -1.19 -15.21 -15.91
N GLN A 108 0.11 -15.01 -15.75
CA GLN A 108 1.12 -16.08 -15.76
C GLN A 108 2.37 -15.61 -15.00
N THR A 109 3.08 -16.53 -14.37
CA THR A 109 4.27 -16.25 -13.55
C THR A 109 5.37 -15.50 -14.30
N SER A 110 5.48 -15.68 -15.62
CA SER A 110 6.42 -14.93 -16.46
C SER A 110 6.20 -13.41 -16.45
N ALA A 111 5.01 -12.93 -16.05
CA ALA A 111 4.68 -11.51 -15.91
C ALA A 111 5.12 -10.90 -14.56
N ILE A 112 5.59 -11.71 -13.60
CA ILE A 112 6.00 -11.21 -12.27
C ILE A 112 7.03 -10.08 -12.34
N PRO A 113 8.11 -10.15 -13.15
CA PRO A 113 9.08 -9.04 -13.24
C PRO A 113 8.46 -7.73 -13.72
N LEU A 114 7.47 -7.79 -14.62
CA LEU A 114 6.71 -6.63 -15.07
C LEU A 114 5.82 -6.08 -13.96
N LEU A 115 5.06 -6.95 -13.28
CA LEU A 115 4.16 -6.54 -12.18
C LEU A 115 4.93 -5.85 -11.05
N ARG A 116 6.10 -6.36 -10.67
CA ARG A 116 6.95 -5.78 -9.62
C ARG A 116 7.43 -4.36 -9.90
N ARG A 117 7.46 -3.94 -11.18
CA ARG A 117 8.02 -2.66 -11.61
C ARG A 117 7.00 -1.69 -12.20
N SER A 118 5.76 -2.14 -12.40
CA SER A 118 4.70 -1.37 -13.07
C SER A 118 3.54 -1.03 -12.13
N PRO A 119 2.78 0.03 -12.43
CA PRO A 119 1.53 0.36 -11.74
C PRO A 119 0.43 -0.68 -11.88
N LEU A 120 0.58 -1.66 -12.79
CA LEU A 120 -0.39 -2.72 -13.01
C LEU A 120 -0.62 -3.56 -11.74
N GLN A 121 0.37 -3.62 -10.84
CA GLN A 121 0.23 -4.26 -9.53
C GLN A 121 -0.98 -3.76 -8.71
N ARG A 122 -1.44 -2.52 -8.93
CA ARG A 122 -2.61 -1.94 -8.25
C ARG A 122 -3.90 -2.73 -8.51
N THR A 123 -3.96 -3.43 -9.64
CA THR A 123 -5.11 -4.26 -10.01
C THR A 123 -5.22 -5.54 -9.18
N LEU A 124 -4.10 -6.02 -8.64
CA LEU A 124 -4.01 -7.31 -7.94
C LEU A 124 -3.64 -7.18 -6.46
N SER A 125 -2.99 -6.09 -6.04
CA SER A 125 -2.42 -5.98 -4.70
C SER A 125 -3.43 -6.17 -3.58
N ARG A 126 -4.68 -5.72 -3.76
CA ARG A 126 -5.71 -5.93 -2.74
C ARG A 126 -5.97 -7.41 -2.47
N ALA A 127 -5.91 -8.26 -3.50
CA ALA A 127 -6.13 -9.70 -3.38
C ALA A 127 -4.87 -10.44 -2.93
N VAL A 128 -3.69 -10.03 -3.41
CA VAL A 128 -2.40 -10.60 -3.00
C VAL A 128 -2.10 -10.30 -1.53
N TYR A 129 -2.49 -9.13 -1.03
CA TYR A 129 -2.26 -8.67 0.35
C TYR A 129 -3.55 -8.57 1.17
N GLU A 130 -4.54 -9.44 0.89
CA GLU A 130 -5.88 -9.36 1.46
C GLU A 130 -5.87 -9.20 2.99
N GLU A 131 -5.19 -10.11 3.70
CA GLU A 131 -5.17 -10.11 5.17
C GLU A 131 -4.46 -8.88 5.73
N GLU A 132 -3.44 -8.38 5.03
CA GLU A 132 -2.70 -7.21 5.44
C GLU A 132 -3.52 -5.93 5.23
N TYR A 133 -4.33 -5.86 4.16
CA TYR A 133 -5.35 -4.83 3.99
C TYR A 133 -6.37 -4.85 5.12
N ARG A 134 -6.95 -6.02 5.45
CA ARG A 134 -7.93 -6.16 6.53
C ARG A 134 -7.36 -5.71 7.87
N THR A 135 -6.14 -6.14 8.18
CA THR A 135 -5.42 -5.78 9.40
C THR A 135 -5.16 -4.28 9.47
N ALA A 136 -4.63 -3.68 8.40
CA ALA A 136 -4.36 -2.24 8.37
C ALA A 136 -5.64 -1.38 8.51
N LEU A 137 -6.76 -1.82 7.93
CA LEU A 137 -8.05 -1.15 8.11
C LEU A 137 -8.49 -1.18 9.58
N ARG A 138 -8.35 -2.32 10.25
CA ARG A 138 -8.67 -2.47 11.67
C ARG A 138 -7.78 -1.58 12.53
N ASP A 139 -6.47 -1.62 12.30
CA ASP A 139 -5.49 -0.86 13.07
C ASP A 139 -5.68 0.66 12.92
N CYS A 140 -5.99 1.14 11.71
CA CYS A 140 -6.13 2.58 11.45
C CYS A 140 -7.44 3.15 11.99
N PHE A 141 -8.55 2.43 11.83
CA PHE A 141 -9.88 2.94 12.18
C PHE A 141 -10.35 2.51 13.57
N GLY A 142 -9.72 1.50 14.16
CA GLY A 142 -10.15 0.86 15.39
C GLY A 142 -11.25 -0.17 15.12
N ASP A 143 -11.14 -1.33 15.77
CA ASP A 143 -12.07 -2.44 15.59
C ASP A 143 -13.50 -2.05 15.98
N GLY A 144 -14.47 -2.55 15.23
CA GLY A 144 -15.90 -2.27 15.44
C GLY A 144 -16.37 -0.84 15.09
N SER A 145 -15.47 0.10 14.77
CA SER A 145 -15.83 1.47 14.38
C SER A 145 -16.65 1.50 13.09
N VAL A 146 -17.45 2.56 12.91
CA VAL A 146 -18.24 2.75 11.67
C VAL A 146 -17.32 2.87 10.45
N ALA A 147 -16.22 3.64 10.57
CA ALA A 147 -15.24 3.80 9.50
C ALA A 147 -14.58 2.48 9.11
N TYR A 148 -14.23 1.63 10.09
CA TYR A 148 -13.71 0.29 9.84
C TYR A 148 -14.73 -0.57 9.09
N LYS A 149 -15.99 -0.61 9.55
CA LYS A 149 -17.05 -1.42 8.92
C LYS A 149 -17.31 -1.02 7.46
N ILE A 150 -17.38 0.28 7.18
CA ILE A 150 -17.54 0.80 5.82
C ILE A 150 -16.35 0.41 4.95
N SER A 151 -15.13 0.70 5.41
CA SER A 151 -13.92 0.44 4.63
C SER A 151 -13.68 -1.05 4.40
N LEU A 152 -14.01 -1.90 5.38
CA LEU A 152 -13.96 -3.35 5.25
C LEU A 152 -15.00 -3.86 4.25
N HIS A 153 -16.22 -3.32 4.27
CA HIS A 153 -17.24 -3.64 3.29
C HIS A 153 -16.78 -3.30 1.86
N GLU A 154 -16.25 -2.10 1.64
CA GLU A 154 -15.71 -1.69 0.33
C GLU A 154 -14.55 -2.59 -0.12
N HIS A 155 -13.65 -2.94 0.81
CA HIS A 155 -12.57 -3.89 0.55
C HIS A 155 -13.10 -5.25 0.09
N ASN A 156 -14.09 -5.80 0.80
CA ASN A 156 -14.68 -7.10 0.49
C ASN A 156 -15.43 -7.09 -0.85
N VAL A 157 -16.21 -6.04 -1.14
CA VAL A 157 -16.93 -5.88 -2.41
C VAL A 157 -15.94 -5.82 -3.57
N ARG A 158 -14.85 -5.05 -3.44
CA ARG A 158 -13.82 -4.94 -4.48
C ARG A 158 -13.11 -6.27 -4.73
N LEU A 159 -12.81 -7.02 -3.68
CA LEU A 159 -12.22 -8.35 -3.79
C LEU A 159 -13.15 -9.34 -4.46
N ALA A 160 -14.41 -9.40 -4.01
CA ALA A 160 -15.40 -10.29 -4.60
C ALA A 160 -15.55 -10.04 -6.11
N GLU A 161 -15.59 -8.77 -6.53
CA GLU A 161 -15.66 -8.41 -7.94
C GLU A 161 -14.42 -8.86 -8.73
N LEU A 162 -13.22 -8.58 -8.23
CA LEU A 162 -11.96 -8.96 -8.87
C LEU A 162 -11.83 -10.49 -9.02
N LEU A 163 -12.21 -11.22 -7.97
CA LEU A 163 -12.08 -12.66 -7.88
C LEU A 163 -13.24 -13.42 -8.52
N LYS A 164 -14.22 -12.76 -9.16
CA LYS A 164 -15.22 -13.46 -10.00
C LYS A 164 -14.57 -14.22 -11.15
N ASN A 165 -13.49 -13.66 -11.72
CA ASN A 165 -12.76 -14.27 -12.83
C ASN A 165 -11.83 -15.39 -12.33
N GLU A 166 -12.06 -16.61 -12.81
CA GLU A 166 -11.30 -17.79 -12.38
C GLU A 166 -9.79 -17.70 -12.67
N LYS A 167 -9.41 -17.20 -13.84
CA LYS A 167 -7.98 -17.03 -14.19
C LYS A 167 -7.29 -16.03 -13.29
N VAL A 168 -8.01 -14.98 -12.89
CA VAL A 168 -7.48 -13.99 -11.92
C VAL A 168 -7.30 -14.64 -10.55
N ARG A 169 -8.26 -15.45 -10.08
CA ARG A 169 -8.13 -16.17 -8.81
C ARG A 169 -6.89 -17.07 -8.80
N GLN A 170 -6.78 -17.96 -9.80
CA GLN A 170 -5.65 -18.89 -9.93
C GLN A 170 -4.32 -18.14 -9.94
N PHE A 171 -4.23 -17.04 -10.70
CA PHE A 171 -3.02 -16.25 -10.75
C PHE A 171 -2.71 -15.52 -9.44
N VAL A 172 -3.73 -15.02 -8.71
CA VAL A 172 -3.52 -14.44 -7.36
C VAL A 172 -2.97 -15.49 -6.40
N ASP A 173 -3.44 -16.74 -6.47
CA ASP A 173 -2.93 -17.83 -5.64
C ASP A 173 -1.46 -18.14 -5.96
N GLU A 174 -1.09 -18.17 -7.24
CA GLU A 174 0.31 -18.29 -7.67
C GLU A 174 1.19 -17.14 -7.13
N LEU A 175 0.68 -15.91 -7.15
CA LEU A 175 1.40 -14.75 -6.61
C LEU A 175 1.58 -14.82 -5.08
N LYS A 176 0.59 -15.34 -4.36
CA LYS A 176 0.68 -15.56 -2.90
C LYS A 176 1.74 -16.61 -2.58
N LEU A 177 1.72 -17.74 -3.29
CA LEU A 177 2.74 -18.80 -3.14
C LEU A 177 4.14 -18.27 -3.44
N TYR A 178 4.32 -17.56 -4.56
CA TYR A 178 5.61 -16.95 -4.92
C TYR A 178 6.13 -15.99 -3.84
N ARG A 179 5.24 -15.20 -3.21
CA ARG A 179 5.59 -14.31 -2.11
C ARG A 179 6.03 -15.09 -0.88
N GLU A 180 5.34 -16.17 -0.53
CA GLU A 180 5.69 -17.03 0.61
C GLU A 180 7.07 -17.70 0.42
N ASP A 181 7.35 -18.20 -0.78
CA ASP A 181 8.65 -18.80 -1.11
C ASP A 181 9.81 -17.79 -0.98
N LEU A 182 9.59 -16.54 -1.41
CA LEU A 182 10.58 -15.47 -1.23
C LEU A 182 10.79 -15.13 0.24
N CYS A 183 9.77 -15.19 1.09
CA CYS A 183 9.93 -14.98 2.52
C CYS A 183 10.69 -16.12 3.22
N ASN A 184 10.68 -17.34 2.66
CA ASN A 184 11.31 -18.51 3.27
C ASN A 184 12.77 -18.73 2.82
N THR A 185 13.27 -17.93 1.88
CA THR A 185 14.61 -18.10 1.27
C THR A 185 15.64 -17.04 1.71
N GLU A 186 15.28 -16.13 2.62
CA GLU A 186 16.14 -15.13 3.26
C GLU A 186 16.26 -15.40 4.77
#